data_AF-A0A2V9FML9-F1
#
_entry.id   AF-A0A2V9FML9-F1
#
_cell.length_a   1.000
_cell.length_b   1.000
_cell.length_c   1.000
_cell.angle_alpha   90.00
_cell.angle_beta   90.00
_cell.angle_gamma   90.00
#
_symmetry.space_group_name_H-M   'P 1'
#
loop_
_entity.id
_entity.type
_entity.pdbx_description
1 polymer ?
#
loop_
_entity_poly.entity_id
_entity_poly.type
_entity_poly.pdbx_seq_one_letter_code
_entity_poly.pdbx_strand_id
1 'polypeptide(L)'
;MPALGRHLLREGNDIAKQIAALAAENTPEVVAALAREARGKMQLRHAPLLLTRELARRKGTGRLVAETLEDVIQRADELGEFVALYWKEKKQPLSAGVKRGLARAFTKFDAYQLAKYDRESAVKLRNVLVLCHAKPKDQAVGRALEEAR
;
A
#
# COMPACT_ATOMS: atom_id res chain seq x y z
N MET A 1 -26.21 33.79 -18.83
CA MET A 1 -25.77 32.41 -19.16
C MET A 1 -24.51 32.12 -18.34
N PRO A 2 -24.59 31.37 -17.23
CA PRO A 2 -23.50 31.27 -16.28
C PRO A 2 -22.45 30.21 -16.66
N ALA A 3 -21.20 30.66 -16.71
CA ALA A 3 -19.96 29.98 -16.30
C ALA A 3 -19.84 28.46 -16.52
N LEU A 4 -19.64 28.04 -17.77
CA LEU A 4 -18.95 26.79 -18.09
C LEU A 4 -17.43 27.02 -17.97
N GLY A 5 -16.80 26.55 -16.88
CA GLY A 5 -15.33 26.58 -16.82
C GLY A 5 -14.63 26.47 -15.46
N ARG A 6 -15.24 25.92 -14.40
CA ARG A 6 -14.60 25.80 -13.07
C ARG A 6 -14.65 24.40 -12.43
N HIS A 7 -14.61 23.31 -13.20
CA HIS A 7 -14.78 21.96 -12.62
C HIS A 7 -13.68 20.92 -12.92
N LEU A 8 -12.50 21.31 -13.41
CA LEU A 8 -11.54 20.29 -13.90
C LEU A 8 -10.25 20.09 -13.09
N LEU A 9 -10.04 20.75 -11.96
CA LEU A 9 -8.92 20.42 -11.08
C LEU A 9 -9.36 20.49 -9.61
N ARG A 10 -9.95 19.39 -9.11
CA ARG A 10 -9.89 19.13 -7.66
C ARG A 10 -8.43 18.83 -7.34
N GLU A 11 -7.85 19.56 -6.40
CA GLU A 11 -6.49 19.27 -5.95
C GLU A 11 -6.43 17.82 -5.45
N GLY A 12 -5.32 17.11 -5.73
CA GLY A 12 -5.19 15.69 -5.36
C GLY A 12 -5.40 15.41 -3.87
N ASN A 13 -5.19 16.42 -3.02
CA ASN A 13 -5.47 16.35 -1.59
C ASN A 13 -6.97 16.22 -1.28
N ASP A 14 -7.84 16.87 -2.05
CA ASP A 14 -9.28 16.82 -1.86
C ASP A 14 -9.86 15.49 -2.30
N ILE A 15 -9.32 14.90 -3.38
CA ILE A 15 -9.72 13.57 -3.85
C ILE A 15 -9.35 12.51 -2.82
N ALA A 16 -8.13 12.55 -2.28
CA ALA A 16 -7.70 11.59 -1.27
C ALA A 16 -8.54 11.67 0.02
N LYS A 17 -8.89 12.89 0.47
CA LYS A 17 -9.79 13.09 1.61
C LYS A 17 -11.19 12.54 1.35
N GLN A 18 -11.74 12.79 0.15
CA GLN A 18 -13.05 12.28 -0.21
C GLN A 18 -13.07 10.74 -0.28
N ILE A 19 -12.04 10.12 -0.86
CA ILE A 19 -11.91 8.65 -0.86
C ILE A 19 -11.88 8.13 0.58
N ALA A 20 -11.14 8.79 1.48
CA ALA A 20 -11.08 8.38 2.87
C ALA A 20 -12.43 8.50 3.60
N ALA A 21 -13.16 9.60 3.37
CA ALA A 21 -14.50 9.81 3.92
C ALA A 21 -15.47 8.73 3.42
N LEU A 22 -15.55 8.53 2.10
CA LEU A 22 -16.43 7.52 1.50
C LEU A 22 -16.05 6.11 1.92
N ALA A 23 -14.75 5.81 2.04
CA ALA A 23 -14.32 4.52 2.56
C ALA A 23 -14.93 4.30 3.95
N ALA A 24 -14.79 5.25 4.87
CA ALA A 24 -15.29 5.15 6.24
C ALA A 24 -16.81 4.90 6.35
N GLU A 25 -17.60 5.35 5.37
CA GLU A 25 -19.05 5.13 5.29
C GLU A 25 -19.46 3.74 4.78
N ASN A 26 -18.53 2.98 4.21
CA ASN A 26 -18.77 1.66 3.63
C ASN A 26 -18.23 0.53 4.50
N THR A 27 -18.77 -0.69 4.36
CA THR A 27 -18.28 -1.86 5.12
C THR A 27 -16.82 -2.20 4.76
N PRO A 28 -16.05 -2.81 5.67
CA PRO A 28 -14.68 -3.24 5.38
C PRO A 28 -14.56 -4.11 4.13
N GLU A 29 -15.52 -5.00 3.91
CA GLU A 29 -15.58 -5.94 2.79
C GLU A 29 -15.76 -5.21 1.45
N VAL A 30 -16.62 -4.18 1.43
CA VAL A 30 -16.82 -3.33 0.24
C VAL A 30 -15.54 -2.56 -0.08
N VAL A 31 -14.88 -1.97 0.93
CA VAL A 31 -13.62 -1.25 0.71
C VAL A 31 -12.52 -2.17 0.21
N ALA A 32 -12.43 -3.39 0.75
CA ALA A 32 -11.48 -4.41 0.31
C ALA A 32 -11.73 -4.85 -1.14
N ALA A 33 -12.99 -5.14 -1.49
CA ALA A 33 -13.38 -5.50 -2.85
C ALA A 33 -13.05 -4.39 -3.85
N LEU A 34 -13.39 -3.14 -3.50
CA LEU A 34 -13.08 -1.98 -4.33
C LEU A 34 -11.59 -1.78 -4.52
N ALA A 35 -10.76 -1.98 -3.49
CA ALA A 35 -9.31 -1.90 -3.61
C ALA A 35 -8.76 -2.94 -4.59
N ARG A 36 -9.23 -4.19 -4.51
CA ARG A 36 -8.84 -5.26 -5.45
C ARG A 36 -9.32 -4.99 -6.86
N GLU A 37 -10.54 -4.51 -7.04
CA GLU A 37 -11.08 -4.16 -8.36
C GLU A 37 -10.34 -2.99 -9.00
N ALA A 38 -10.12 -1.91 -8.24
CA ALA A 38 -9.35 -0.76 -8.68
C ALA A 38 -7.93 -1.15 -9.07
N ARG A 39 -7.33 -2.14 -8.40
CA ARG A 39 -6.03 -2.67 -8.81
C ARG A 39 -6.12 -3.56 -10.04
N GLY A 40 -6.92 -4.61 -9.99
CA GLY A 40 -6.92 -5.69 -10.97
C GLY A 40 -7.58 -5.31 -12.30
N LYS A 41 -8.72 -4.62 -12.25
CA LYS A 41 -9.48 -4.25 -13.46
C LYS A 41 -9.13 -2.86 -13.97
N MET A 42 -8.99 -1.90 -13.07
CA MET A 42 -8.76 -0.50 -13.44
C MET A 42 -7.27 -0.13 -13.53
N GLN A 43 -6.36 -1.03 -13.10
CA GLN A 43 -4.91 -0.84 -13.16
C GLN A 43 -4.44 0.45 -12.45
N LEU A 44 -5.19 0.90 -11.44
CA LEU A 44 -4.82 2.07 -10.64
C LEU A 44 -3.72 1.68 -9.66
N ARG A 45 -2.78 2.61 -9.41
CA ARG A 45 -1.70 2.40 -8.44
C ARG A 45 -2.03 2.95 -7.06
N HIS A 46 -2.25 4.26 -6.98
CA HIS A 46 -2.32 4.94 -5.68
C HIS A 46 -3.67 4.78 -4.98
N ALA A 47 -4.77 4.74 -5.73
CA ALA A 47 -6.12 4.61 -5.15
C ALA A 47 -6.31 3.28 -4.39
N PRO A 48 -5.92 2.10 -4.92
CA PRO A 48 -5.97 0.85 -4.16
C PRO A 48 -5.15 0.87 -2.86
N LEU A 49 -3.96 1.48 -2.88
CA LEU A 49 -3.13 1.63 -1.68
C LEU A 49 -3.80 2.51 -0.62
N LEU A 50 -4.43 3.61 -1.05
CA LEU A 50 -5.21 4.47 -0.16
C LEU A 50 -6.41 3.74 0.45
N LEU A 51 -7.20 3.03 -0.35
CA LEU A 51 -8.33 2.24 0.16
C LEU A 51 -7.88 1.18 1.17
N THR A 52 -6.77 0.50 0.89
CA THR A 52 -6.20 -0.51 1.80
C THR A 52 -5.67 0.12 3.09
N ARG A 53 -5.12 1.34 3.01
CA ARG A 53 -4.70 2.12 4.19
C ARG A 53 -5.90 2.48 5.06
N GLU A 54 -7.00 2.96 4.49
CA GLU A 54 -8.22 3.28 5.25
C GLU A 54 -8.89 2.04 5.84
N LEU A 55 -8.84 0.90 5.14
CA LEU A 55 -9.23 -0.40 5.68
C LEU A 55 -8.39 -0.79 6.91
N ALA A 56 -7.08 -0.53 6.88
CA ALA A 56 -6.15 -0.85 7.96
C ALA A 56 -6.34 0.00 9.23
N ARG A 57 -7.07 1.12 9.15
CA ARG A 57 -7.39 1.97 10.32
C ARG A 57 -8.53 1.41 11.17
N ARG A 58 -9.25 0.40 10.67
CA ARG A 58 -10.41 -0.18 11.35
C ARG A 58 -9.99 -1.29 12.30
N LYS A 59 -10.68 -1.40 13.43
CA LYS A 59 -10.48 -2.51 14.38
C LYS A 59 -11.08 -3.78 13.78
N GLY A 60 -10.49 -4.94 14.10
CA GLY A 60 -11.02 -6.25 13.68
C GLY A 60 -10.77 -6.66 12.23
N THR A 61 -10.24 -5.78 11.37
CA THR A 61 -10.07 -6.06 9.92
C THR A 61 -8.75 -6.72 9.55
N GLY A 62 -7.95 -7.16 10.53
CA GLY A 62 -6.54 -7.54 10.31
C GLY A 62 -6.33 -8.66 9.27
N ARG A 63 -7.23 -9.64 9.19
CA ARG A 63 -7.17 -10.69 8.15
C ARG A 63 -7.47 -10.12 6.76
N LEU A 64 -8.56 -9.36 6.66
CA LEU A 64 -8.99 -8.75 5.41
C LEU A 64 -7.97 -7.75 4.86
N VAL A 65 -7.33 -6.97 5.75
CA VAL A 65 -6.21 -6.08 5.42
C VAL A 65 -5.05 -6.86 4.83
N ALA A 66 -4.65 -7.97 5.46
CA ALA A 66 -3.51 -8.76 5.00
C ALA A 66 -3.75 -9.31 3.59
N GLU A 67 -4.91 -9.93 3.36
CA GLU A 67 -5.28 -10.51 2.08
C GLU A 67 -5.45 -9.42 1.00
N THR A 68 -5.97 -8.24 1.35
CA THR A 68 -6.19 -7.15 0.39
C THR A 68 -4.88 -6.51 -0.01
N LEU A 69 -3.99 -6.27 0.95
CA LEU A 69 -2.69 -5.67 0.70
C LEU A 69 -1.80 -6.57 -0.16
N GLU A 70 -1.85 -7.88 0.07
CA GLU A 70 -1.17 -8.90 -0.74
C GLU A 70 -1.58 -8.85 -2.22
N ASP A 71 -2.88 -8.70 -2.50
CA ASP A 71 -3.41 -8.62 -3.86
C ASP A 71 -3.12 -7.27 -4.53
N VAL A 72 -3.25 -6.18 -3.76
CA VAL A 72 -3.11 -4.81 -4.25
C VAL A 72 -1.66 -4.49 -4.62
N ILE A 73 -0.69 -4.97 -3.84
CA ILE A 73 0.73 -4.77 -4.14
C ILE A 73 1.13 -5.71 -5.27
N GLN A 74 1.42 -5.18 -6.45
CA GLN A 74 1.90 -5.97 -7.59
C GLN A 74 3.25 -5.49 -8.14
N ARG A 75 3.86 -4.46 -7.54
CA ARG A 75 5.23 -4.04 -7.81
C ARG A 75 6.00 -3.85 -6.51
N ALA A 76 7.32 -4.07 -6.53
CA ALA A 76 8.11 -4.03 -5.31
C ALA A 76 8.17 -2.64 -4.67
N ASP A 77 8.22 -1.57 -5.47
CA ASP A 77 8.19 -0.17 -4.98
C ASP A 77 6.92 0.15 -4.15
N GLU A 78 5.80 -0.52 -4.45
CA GLU A 78 4.52 -0.29 -3.75
C GLU A 78 4.57 -0.72 -2.28
N LEU A 79 5.51 -1.59 -1.89
CA LEU A 79 5.78 -1.94 -0.49
C LEU A 79 6.18 -0.69 0.32
N GLY A 80 7.12 0.09 -0.21
CA GLY A 80 7.58 1.34 0.41
C GLY A 80 6.54 2.45 0.32
N GLU A 81 5.89 2.58 -0.84
CA GLU A 81 4.81 3.56 -1.04
C GLU A 81 3.67 3.37 -0.04
N PHE A 82 3.25 2.11 0.20
CA PHE A 82 2.21 1.82 1.18
C PHE A 82 2.61 2.24 2.60
N VAL A 83 3.83 1.94 3.03
CA VAL A 83 4.30 2.30 4.37
C VAL A 83 4.41 3.81 4.53
N ALA A 84 4.91 4.52 3.50
CA ALA A 84 4.93 5.98 3.49
C ALA A 84 3.51 6.56 3.63
N LEU A 85 2.55 6.01 2.88
CA LEU A 85 1.15 6.41 2.94
C LEU A 85 0.52 6.10 4.32
N TYR A 86 0.83 4.94 4.90
CA TYR A 86 0.38 4.58 6.24
C TYR A 86 0.86 5.58 7.31
N TRP A 87 2.08 6.10 7.15
CA TRP A 87 2.67 7.10 8.05
C TRP A 87 2.36 8.56 7.70
N LYS A 88 1.59 8.84 6.64
CA LYS A 88 1.31 10.20 6.15
C LYS A 88 0.86 11.17 7.25
N GLU A 89 0.04 10.72 8.20
CA GLU A 89 -0.45 11.54 9.31
C GLU A 89 0.45 11.46 10.55
N LYS A 90 0.96 10.27 10.86
CA LYS A 90 1.80 10.01 12.03
C LYS A 90 2.60 8.72 11.81
N LYS A 91 3.90 8.78 12.13
CA LYS A 91 4.74 7.58 12.22
C LYS A 91 4.33 6.75 13.44
N GLN A 92 3.94 5.49 13.20
CA GLN A 92 3.41 4.60 14.23
C GLN A 92 3.70 3.13 13.90
N PRO A 93 3.62 2.20 14.86
CA PRO A 93 3.76 0.77 14.59
C PRO A 93 2.78 0.29 13.52
N LEU A 94 3.26 -0.60 12.64
CA LEU A 94 2.39 -1.28 11.69
C LEU A 94 1.49 -2.28 12.41
N SER A 95 0.19 -2.29 12.10
CA SER A 95 -0.73 -3.28 12.67
C SER A 95 -0.36 -4.70 12.22
N ALA A 96 -0.78 -5.71 12.98
CA ALA A 96 -0.47 -7.11 12.67
C ALA A 96 -0.97 -7.53 11.27
N GLY A 97 -2.14 -7.03 10.85
CA GLY A 97 -2.68 -7.28 9.50
C GLY A 97 -1.81 -6.66 8.40
N VAL A 98 -1.35 -5.43 8.59
CA VAL A 98 -0.44 -4.76 7.65
C VAL A 98 0.89 -5.49 7.57
N LYS A 99 1.51 -5.85 8.69
CA LYS A 99 2.77 -6.62 8.70
C LYS A 99 2.62 -7.92 7.93
N ARG A 100 1.54 -8.66 8.18
CA ARG A 100 1.26 -9.92 7.49
C ARG A 100 1.05 -9.72 5.98
N GLY A 101 0.29 -8.71 5.58
CA GLY A 101 0.05 -8.40 4.17
C GLY A 101 1.34 -7.99 3.45
N LEU A 102 2.14 -7.12 4.05
CA LEU A 102 3.44 -6.72 3.51
C LEU A 102 4.39 -7.92 3.39
N ALA A 103 4.46 -8.77 4.42
CA ALA A 103 5.33 -9.94 4.40
C ALA A 103 4.96 -10.92 3.28
N ARG A 104 3.66 -11.14 3.05
CA ARG A 104 3.17 -11.97 1.94
C ARG A 104 3.38 -11.30 0.58
N ALA A 105 3.15 -10.00 0.47
CA ALA A 105 3.40 -9.26 -0.76
C ALA A 105 4.89 -9.30 -1.14
N PHE A 106 5.79 -9.23 -0.15
CA PHE A 106 7.24 -9.24 -0.37
C PHE A 106 7.71 -10.51 -1.09
N THR A 107 7.11 -11.67 -0.81
CA THR A 107 7.51 -12.96 -1.42
C THR A 107 7.13 -13.07 -2.89
N LYS A 108 6.34 -12.13 -3.42
CA LYS A 108 5.95 -12.09 -4.84
C LYS A 108 7.09 -11.65 -5.75
N PHE A 109 8.11 -11.00 -5.22
CA PHE A 109 9.16 -10.36 -6.00
C PHE A 109 10.47 -11.15 -5.97
N ASP A 110 11.08 -11.30 -7.14
CA ASP A 110 12.42 -11.87 -7.28
C ASP A 110 13.53 -10.81 -7.11
N ALA A 111 14.79 -11.28 -7.17
CA ALA A 111 15.99 -10.45 -7.07
C ALA A 111 16.00 -9.27 -8.03
N TYR A 112 15.64 -9.52 -9.29
CA TYR A 112 15.68 -8.52 -10.33
C TYR A 112 14.63 -7.44 -10.10
N GLN A 113 13.41 -7.83 -9.74
CA GLN A 113 12.33 -6.90 -9.42
C GLN A 113 12.67 -6.04 -8.19
N LEU A 114 13.23 -6.64 -7.14
CA LEU A 114 13.66 -5.91 -5.95
C LEU A 114 14.77 -4.91 -6.28
N ALA A 115 15.83 -5.32 -7.00
CA ALA A 115 16.92 -4.44 -7.41
C ALA A 115 16.44 -3.31 -8.34
N LYS A 116 15.56 -3.62 -9.30
CA LYS A 116 15.00 -2.64 -10.24
C LYS A 116 14.20 -1.53 -9.54
N TYR A 117 13.56 -1.86 -8.42
CA TYR A 117 12.71 -0.94 -7.68
C TYR A 117 13.32 -0.45 -6.37
N ASP A 118 14.55 -0.86 -6.04
CA ASP A 118 15.32 -0.31 -4.93
C ASP A 118 15.92 1.04 -5.32
N ARG A 119 15.05 2.06 -5.29
CA ARG A 119 15.35 3.44 -5.64
C ARG A 119 15.12 4.36 -4.46
N GLU A 120 15.66 5.57 -4.55
CA GLU A 120 15.41 6.60 -3.56
C GLU A 120 13.90 6.86 -3.41
N SER A 121 13.43 6.70 -2.18
CA SER A 121 12.02 6.72 -1.79
C SER A 121 11.92 7.05 -0.31
N ALA A 122 10.77 7.57 0.12
CA ALA A 122 10.56 7.94 1.53
C ALA A 122 10.71 6.74 2.49
N VAL A 123 10.43 5.52 2.02
CA VAL A 123 10.61 4.28 2.78
C VAL A 123 11.30 3.24 1.89
N LYS A 124 12.58 2.97 2.18
CA LYS A 124 13.40 1.98 1.46
C LYS A 124 12.89 0.55 1.65
N LEU A 125 13.10 -0.33 0.65
CA LEU A 125 12.64 -1.72 0.68
C LEU A 125 13.21 -2.52 1.86
N ARG A 126 14.49 -2.30 2.21
CA ARG A 126 15.10 -2.87 3.42
C ARG A 126 14.35 -2.53 4.71
N ASN A 127 13.84 -1.31 4.82
CA ASN A 127 13.11 -0.88 6.02
C ASN A 127 11.78 -1.65 6.08
N VAL A 128 11.12 -1.83 4.93
CA VAL A 128 9.89 -2.63 4.86
C VAL A 128 10.16 -4.08 5.27
N LEU A 129 11.24 -4.68 4.77
CA LEU A 129 11.66 -6.05 5.12
C LEU A 129 11.75 -6.23 6.65
N VAL A 130 12.48 -5.33 7.32
CA VAL A 130 12.64 -5.35 8.78
C VAL A 130 11.31 -5.11 9.51
N LEU A 131 10.49 -4.17 9.04
CA LEU A 131 9.21 -3.82 9.69
C LEU A 131 8.17 -4.94 9.66
N CYS A 132 8.15 -5.73 8.59
CA CYS A 132 7.19 -6.82 8.40
C CYS A 132 7.74 -8.21 8.72
N HIS A 133 9.06 -8.34 8.93
CA HIS A 133 9.75 -9.61 9.13
C HIS A 133 9.49 -10.61 8.00
N ALA A 134 9.48 -10.12 6.74
CA ALA A 134 9.32 -11.01 5.61
C ALA A 134 10.53 -11.92 5.45
N LYS A 135 10.30 -13.11 4.87
CA LYS A 135 11.37 -13.96 4.35
C LYS A 135 11.33 -13.83 2.83
N PRO A 136 12.28 -13.11 2.20
CA PRO A 136 12.28 -12.93 0.76
C PRO A 136 12.33 -14.28 0.04
N LYS A 137 11.75 -14.33 -1.17
CA LYS A 137 11.72 -15.55 -1.99
C LYS A 137 13.12 -16.07 -2.30
N ASP A 138 14.06 -15.14 -2.49
CA ASP A 138 15.47 -15.42 -2.73
C ASP A 138 16.30 -15.06 -1.48
N GLN A 139 17.02 -16.04 -0.94
CA GLN A 139 17.84 -15.87 0.26
C GLN A 139 19.07 -14.98 0.05
N ALA A 140 19.63 -14.93 -1.16
CA ALA A 140 20.76 -14.05 -1.46
C ALA A 140 20.31 -12.59 -1.45
N VAL A 141 19.11 -12.32 -1.97
CA VAL A 141 18.51 -10.99 -1.97
C VAL A 141 18.12 -10.55 -0.56
N GLY A 142 17.58 -11.47 0.24
CA GLY A 142 17.28 -11.18 1.65
C GLY A 142 18.52 -10.74 2.42
N ARG A 143 19.63 -11.47 2.27
CA ARG A 143 20.92 -11.10 2.87
C ARG A 143 21.43 -9.76 2.37
N ALA A 144 21.38 -9.52 1.05
CA ALA A 144 21.82 -8.25 0.47
C ALA A 144 21.02 -7.04 1.01
N LEU A 145 19.71 -7.19 1.19
CA LEU A 145 18.86 -6.15 1.76
C LEU A 145 19.09 -5.91 3.26
N GLU A 146 19.47 -6.96 4.00
CA GLU A 146 19.84 -6.87 5.42
C GLU A 146 21.23 -6.22 5.61
N GLU A 147 22.16 -6.45 4.69
CA GLU A 147 23.54 -5.94 4.74
C GLU A 147 23.68 -4.50 4.21
N ALA A 148 22.73 -4.01 3.41
CA ALA A 148 22.72 -2.67 2.84
C ALA A 148 22.45 -1.58 3.90
N ARG A 149 23.49 -0.81 4.27
CA ARG A 149 23.42 0.31 5.22
C ARG A 149 22.58 1.50 4.72
#